data_AF-A0A943Q709-F1
#
_entry.id   AF-A0A943Q709-F1
#
_cell.length_a   1.000
_cell.length_b   1.000
_cell.length_c   1.000
_cell.angle_alpha   90.00
_cell.angle_beta   90.00
_cell.angle_gamma   90.00
#
_symmetry.space_group_name_H-M   'P 1'
#
loop_
_entity.id
_entity.type
_entity.pdbx_description
1 polymer ?
#
loop_
_entity_poly.entity_id
_entity_poly.type
_entity_poly.pdbx_seq_one_letter_code
_entity_poly.pdbx_strand_id
1 'polypeptide(L)' 'MMSDEEILIAYFGGRPQWSGNKLYKIGDLRVEYSGARLYKVGGARIEYSGNKLYRINGERVEWSGDKVYRVGNRRL' A
#
# COMPACT_ATOMS: atom_id res chain seq x y z
N MET A 1 7.43 -0.48 12.68
CA MET A 1 6.47 0.15 11.74
C MET A 1 6.32 -0.70 10.49
N MET A 2 5.10 -1.10 10.15
CA MET A 2 4.78 -1.78 8.89
C MET A 2 5.03 -0.82 7.72
N SER A 3 5.70 -1.30 6.67
CA SER A 3 6.01 -0.49 5.49
C SER A 3 4.77 -0.30 4.61
N ASP A 4 4.76 0.75 3.79
CA ASP A 4 3.69 0.96 2.82
C ASP A 4 3.57 -0.23 1.86
N GLU A 5 4.69 -0.77 1.39
CA GLU A 5 4.73 -1.97 0.55
C GLU A 5 4.08 -3.17 1.23
N GLU A 6 4.40 -3.43 2.50
CA GLU A 6 3.82 -4.55 3.26
C GLU A 6 2.29 -4.41 3.37
N ILE A 7 1.81 -3.20 3.67
CA ILE A 7 0.37 -2.91 3.77
C ILE A 7 -0.31 -3.14 2.42
N LEU A 8 0.29 -2.66 1.32
CA LEU A 8 -0.28 -2.80 -0.01
C LEU A 8 -0.25 -4.26 -0.48
N ILE A 9 0.81 -5.01 -0.20
CA ILE A 9 0.90 -6.44 -0.52
C ILE A 9 -0.21 -7.23 0.22
N ALA A 10 -0.40 -6.96 1.51
CA ALA A 10 -1.47 -7.56 2.29
C ALA A 10 -2.87 -7.19 1.76
N TYR A 11 -3.07 -5.93 1.37
CA TYR A 11 -4.35 -5.45 0.86
C TYR A 11 -4.72 -6.03 -0.51
N PHE A 12 -3.80 -6.03 -1.47
CA PHE A 12 -4.04 -6.49 -2.84
C PHE A 12 -3.90 -8.01 -3.00
N GLY A 13 -3.19 -8.69 -2.10
CA GLY A 13 -3.15 -10.15 -2.02
C GLY A 13 -2.43 -10.87 -3.17
N GLY A 14 -1.60 -10.15 -3.95
CA GLY A 14 -0.84 -10.72 -5.07
C GLY A 14 0.62 -10.97 -4.73
N ARG A 15 1.30 -11.82 -5.53
CA ARG A 15 2.74 -12.06 -5.37
C ARG A 15 3.53 -10.77 -5.64
N PRO A 16 4.35 -10.28 -4.69
CA PRO A 16 5.15 -9.09 -4.91
C PRO A 16 6.28 -9.39 -5.90
N GLN A 17 6.58 -8.43 -6.77
CA GLN A 17 7.70 -8.45 -7.69
C GLN A 17 8.52 -7.18 -7.52
N TRP A 18 9.83 -7.32 -7.47
CA TRP A 18 10.76 -6.23 -7.14
C TRP A 18 11.70 -5.95 -8.32
N SER A 19 12.02 -4.68 -8.52
CA SER A 19 13.06 -4.24 -9.46
C SER A 19 14.10 -3.44 -8.68
N GLY A 20 15.23 -4.08 -8.37
CA GLY A 20 16.13 -3.58 -7.33
C GLY A 20 15.40 -3.49 -5.99
N ASN A 21 15.51 -2.33 -5.33
CA ASN A 21 14.90 -2.09 -4.01
C ASN A 21 13.48 -1.49 -4.08
N LYS A 22 12.84 -1.45 -5.25
CA LYS A 22 11.49 -0.90 -5.42
C LYS A 22 10.49 -1.99 -5.76
N LEU A 23 9.33 -1.93 -5.11
CA LEU A 23 8.20 -2.81 -5.41
C LEU A 23 7.65 -2.41 -6.77
N TYR A 24 7.69 -3.33 -7.74
CA TYR A 24 7.31 -3.04 -9.12
C TYR A 24 5.88 -3.53 -9.45
N LYS A 25 5.47 -4.67 -8.90
CA LYS A 25 4.13 -5.23 -9.06
C LYS A 25 3.65 -5.97 -7.81
N ILE A 26 2.34 -6.07 -7.68
CA ILE A 26 1.65 -6.99 -6.76
C ILE A 26 0.69 -7.82 -7.61
N GLY A 27 1.03 -9.09 -7.87
CA GLY A 27 0.38 -9.87 -8.93
C GLY A 27 0.56 -9.17 -10.28
N ASP A 28 -0.55 -8.89 -10.96
CA ASP A 28 -0.57 -8.16 -12.24
C ASP A 28 -0.70 -6.64 -12.07
N LEU A 29 -0.88 -6.16 -10.84
CA LEU A 29 -1.07 -4.73 -10.56
C LEU A 29 0.27 -4.01 -10.54
N ARG A 30 0.45 -3.07 -11.47
CA ARG A 30 1.63 -2.20 -11.51
C ARG A 30 1.65 -1.27 -10.30
N VAL A 31 2.81 -1.15 -9.68
CA VAL A 31 3.07 -0.19 -8.61
C VAL A 31 3.74 1.06 -9.19
N GLU A 32 3.22 2.23 -8.86
CA GLU A 32 3.70 3.52 -9.35
C GLU A 32 4.14 4.43 -8.20
N TYR A 33 5.26 5.12 -8.43
CA TYR A 33 5.87 6.05 -7.49
C TYR A 33 5.89 7.47 -8.04
N SER A 34 5.71 8.44 -7.16
CA SER A 34 6.03 9.85 -7.39
C SER A 34 7.24 10.17 -6.50
N GLY A 35 8.43 10.20 -7.11
CA GLY A 35 9.70 10.26 -6.37
C GLY A 35 9.93 9.01 -5.53
N ALA A 36 9.98 9.20 -4.20
CA ALA A 36 10.15 8.11 -3.23
C ALA A 36 8.83 7.54 -2.67
N ARG A 37 7.69 8.21 -2.91
CA ARG A 37 6.40 7.78 -2.36
C ARG A 37 5.59 6.98 -3.38
N LEU A 38 4.94 5.93 -2.91
CA LEU A 38 3.91 5.20 -3.65
C LEU A 38 2.71 6.11 -3.85
N TYR A 39 2.06 6.06 -5.02
CA TYR A 39 0.84 6.84 -5.23
C TYR A 39 -0.25 6.07 -5.99
N LYS A 40 0.10 4.94 -6.61
CA LYS A 40 -0.88 4.09 -7.29
C LYS A 40 -0.47 2.62 -7.31
N VAL A 41 -1.45 1.73 -7.21
CA VAL A 41 -1.29 0.29 -7.47
C VAL A 41 -2.44 -0.18 -8.34
N GLY A 42 -2.17 -0.61 -9.58
CA GLY A 42 -3.21 -1.16 -10.46
C GLY A 42 -4.43 -0.26 -10.69
N GLY A 43 -4.25 1.06 -10.67
CA GLY A 43 -5.35 2.03 -10.77
C GLY A 43 -5.85 2.57 -9.43
N ALA A 44 -5.68 1.83 -8.32
CA ALA A 44 -6.05 2.27 -6.98
C ALA A 44 -5.12 3.40 -6.48
N ARG A 45 -5.70 4.53 -6.10
CA ARG A 45 -4.96 5.69 -5.58
C ARG A 45 -4.50 5.46 -4.14
N ILE A 46 -3.26 5.81 -3.85
CA ILE A 46 -2.70 5.76 -2.48
C ILE A 46 -2.60 7.19 -1.95
N GLU A 47 -3.15 7.41 -0.75
CA GLU A 47 -3.16 8.72 -0.11
C GLU A 47 -2.49 8.66 1.26
N TYR A 48 -1.80 9.74 1.60
CA TYR A 48 -1.05 9.87 2.85
C TYR A 48 -1.59 11.00 3.71
N SER A 49 -1.51 10.82 5.02
CA SER A 49 -1.66 11.90 6.00
C SER A 49 -0.32 12.05 6.71
N GLY A 50 0.42 13.10 6.37
CA GLY A 50 1.83 13.27 6.76
C GLY A 50 2.71 12.16 6.16
N ASN A 51 3.27 11.33 7.04
CA ASN A 51 4.14 10.20 6.68
C ASN A 51 3.44 8.83 6.80
N LYS A 52 2.14 8.80 7.14
CA LYS A 52 1.39 7.55 7.26
C LYS A 52 0.47 7.35 6.05
N LEU A 53 0.47 6.13 5.53
CA LEU A 53 -0.51 5.70 4.55
C LEU A 53 -1.91 5.78 5.19
N TYR A 54 -2.78 6.56 4.56
CA TYR A 54 -4.06 7.00 5.11
C TYR A 54 -5.26 6.41 4.37
N ARG A 55 -5.19 6.29 3.04
CA ARG A 55 -6.21 5.61 2.25
C ARG A 55 -5.63 4.78 1.12
N ILE A 56 -6.33 3.70 0.78
CA ILE A 56 -6.13 2.89 -0.42
C ILE A 56 -7.44 2.90 -1.18
N ASN A 57 -7.44 3.48 -2.38
CA ASN A 57 -8.62 3.61 -3.24
C ASN A 57 -9.85 4.23 -2.53
N GLY A 58 -9.64 5.23 -1.68
CA GLY A 58 -10.69 5.86 -0.88
C GLY A 58 -11.04 5.12 0.42
N GLU A 59 -10.59 3.89 0.61
CA GLU A 59 -10.81 3.14 1.86
C GLU A 59 -9.82 3.57 2.94
N ARG A 60 -10.34 3.87 4.14
CA ARG A 60 -9.52 4.33 5.27
C ARG A 60 -8.62 3.21 5.79
N VAL A 61 -7.35 3.55 6.02
CA VAL A 61 -6.38 2.69 6.69
C VAL A 61 -6.39 2.96 8.19
N GLU A 62 -6.50 1.90 8.97
CA GLU A 62 -6.59 1.97 10.42
C GLU A 62 -5.40 1.29 11.09
N TRP A 63 -4.77 2.08 11.96
CA TRP A 63 -3.52 1.76 12.62
C TRP A 63 -3.75 1.46 14.09
N SER A 64 -3.06 0.45 14.61
CA SER A 64 -2.88 0.20 16.04
C SER A 64 -1.38 0.27 16.33
N GLY A 65 -0.94 1.42 16.83
CA GLY A 65 0.48 1.75 16.94
C GLY A 65 1.15 1.78 15.56
N ASP A 66 2.04 0.81 15.36
CA ASP A 66 2.91 0.67 14.19
C ASP A 66 2.43 -0.34 13.15
N LYS A 67 1.25 -0.95 13.38
CA LYS A 67 0.65 -1.96 12.50
C LYS A 67 -0.67 -1.48 11.94
N VAL A 68 -0.94 -1.81 10.68
CA VAL A 68 -2.28 -1.71 10.12
C VAL A 68 -3.03 -2.98 10.46
N TYR A 69 -4.27 -2.85 10.93
CA TYR A 69 -5.12 -4.00 11.24
C TYR A 69 -6.40 -4.03 10.40
N ARG A 70 -6.73 -2.92 9.73
CA ARG A 70 -7.92 -2.80 8.88
C ARG A 70 -7.71 -1.76 7.78
N VAL A 71 -8.27 -2.05 6.61
CA VAL A 71 -8.46 -1.10 5.50
C VAL A 71 -9.90 -1.23 5.02
N GLY A 72 -10.70 -0.16 5.12
CA GLY A 72 -12.13 -0.21 4.83
C GLY A 72 -12.81 -1.33 5.64
N ASN A 73 -13.44 -2.28 4.95
CA ASN A 73 -14.09 -3.44 5.58
C ASN A 73 -13.19 -4.69 5.69
N ARG A 74 -11.92 -4.60 5.25
CA ARG A 74 -10.97 -5.72 5.23
C ARG A 74 -10.04 -5.68 6.44
N ARG A 75 -9.99 -6.78 7.21
CA ARG A 75 -8.93 -7.00 8.20
C ARG A 75 -7.64 -7.45 7.51
N LEU A 76 -6.51 -6.90 7.94
CA LEU A 76 -5.17 -7.26 7.48
C LEU A 76 -4.41 -8.05 8.54
#